data_AF-A0A0K0EHZ9-F1
#
_entry.id   AF-A0A0K0EHZ9-F1
#
_cell.length_a   1.000
_cell.length_b   1.000
_cell.length_c   1.000
_cell.angle_alpha   90.00
_cell.angle_beta   90.00
_cell.angle_gamma   90.00
#
_symmetry.space_group_name_H-M   'P 1'
#
loop_
_entity.id
_entity.type
_entity.pdbx_description
1 polymer ?
#
loop_
_entity_poly.entity_id
_entity_poly.type
_entity_poly.pdbx_seq_one_letter_code
_entity_poly.pdbx_strand_id
1 'polypeptide(L)'
;MVTLPEVDDLLEHEIKEECSKYGEIKDICLFNEPETINVRVFILFKSPEEAECAKNALDKRFFACKKISASIYDQILFESGDYMGVCT
;
A
#
# COMPACT_ATOMS: atom_id res chain seq x y z
N MET A 1 6.30 -8.86 21.69
CA MET A 1 6.53 -9.60 20.43
C MET A 1 5.23 -9.50 19.68
N VAL A 2 5.18 -8.74 18.58
CA VAL A 2 3.96 -8.62 17.77
C VAL A 2 3.82 -9.91 16.99
N THR A 3 2.79 -10.67 17.31
CA THR A 3 2.42 -11.91 16.64
C THR A 3 1.90 -11.60 15.25
N LEU A 4 2.40 -12.35 14.27
CA LEU A 4 2.21 -12.15 12.82
C LEU A 4 0.77 -12.08 12.26
N PRO A 5 -0.33 -12.51 12.93
CA PRO A 5 -1.68 -12.39 12.35
C PRO A 5 -2.48 -11.15 12.79
N GLU A 6 -1.96 -10.28 13.68
CA GLU A 6 -2.66 -9.03 14.07
C GLU A 6 -2.31 -7.84 13.15
N VAL A 7 -1.48 -8.10 12.13
CA VAL A 7 -0.92 -7.10 11.22
C VAL A 7 -1.78 -6.95 9.94
N ASP A 8 -2.92 -7.63 9.82
CA ASP A 8 -3.77 -7.52 8.62
C ASP A 8 -4.88 -6.47 8.82
N ASP A 9 -5.94 -6.76 9.58
CA ASP A 9 -7.10 -5.85 9.66
C ASP A 9 -6.80 -4.50 10.34
N LEU A 10 -5.97 -4.50 11.38
CA LEU A 10 -5.62 -3.27 12.10
C LEU A 10 -4.69 -2.38 11.25
N LEU A 11 -3.72 -3.00 10.58
CA LEU A 11 -2.80 -2.29 9.69
C LEU A 11 -3.53 -1.73 8.48
N GLU A 12 -4.46 -2.51 7.89
CA GLU A 12 -5.31 -2.04 6.80
C GLU A 12 -6.03 -0.76 7.22
N HIS A 13 -6.66 -0.78 8.40
CA HIS A 13 -7.41 0.36 8.92
C HIS A 13 -6.52 1.57 9.18
N GLU A 14 -5.36 1.40 9.82
CA GLU A 14 -4.42 2.49 10.08
C GLU A 14 -3.89 3.11 8.77
N ILE A 15 -3.49 2.27 7.81
CA ILE A 15 -3.02 2.74 6.50
C ILE A 15 -4.14 3.46 5.77
N LYS A 16 -5.36 2.91 5.80
CA LYS A 16 -6.53 3.52 5.15
C LYS A 16 -6.86 4.88 5.77
N GLU A 17 -6.88 5.00 7.09
CA GLU A 17 -7.12 6.28 7.77
C GLU A 17 -6.02 7.31 7.47
N GLU A 18 -4.76 6.91 7.53
CA GLU A 18 -3.65 7.81 7.20
C GLU A 18 -3.68 8.23 5.73
N CYS A 19 -3.97 7.29 4.82
CA CYS A 19 -3.99 7.56 3.39
C CYS A 19 -5.22 8.34 2.94
N SER A 20 -6.34 8.23 3.67
CA SER A 20 -7.55 9.01 3.42
C SER A 20 -7.34 10.52 3.60
N LYS A 21 -6.23 10.94 4.24
CA LYS A 21 -5.83 12.35 4.35
C LYS A 21 -5.32 12.93 3.03
N TYR A 22 -4.88 12.08 2.10
CA TYR A 22 -4.33 12.49 0.81
C TYR A 22 -5.36 12.43 -0.32
N GLY A 23 -6.43 11.66 -0.16
CA GLY A 23 -7.53 11.59 -1.13
C GLY A 23 -8.57 10.51 -0.80
N GLU A 24 -9.57 10.38 -1.65
CA GLU A 24 -10.64 9.39 -1.50
C GLU A 24 -10.16 7.99 -1.94
N ILE A 25 -10.07 7.06 -0.99
CA ILE A 25 -9.68 5.67 -1.25
C ILE A 25 -10.90 4.90 -1.79
N LYS A 26 -10.75 4.33 -2.98
CA LYS A 26 -11.72 3.41 -3.59
C LYS A 26 -11.54 1.98 -3.09
N ASP A 27 -10.31 1.51 -3.06
CA ASP A 27 -10.01 0.12 -2.72
C ASP A 27 -8.62 -0.01 -2.06
N ILE A 28 -8.44 -1.05 -1.25
CA ILE A 28 -7.18 -1.37 -0.59
C ILE A 28 -6.95 -2.88 -0.66
N CYS A 29 -5.72 -3.29 -0.98
CA CYS A 29 -5.33 -4.69 -1.01
C CYS A 29 -3.98 -4.87 -0.32
N LEU A 30 -3.94 -5.81 0.62
CA LEU A 30 -2.73 -6.28 1.28
C LEU A 30 -2.27 -7.56 0.60
N PHE A 31 -1.05 -7.53 0.07
CA PHE A 31 -0.42 -8.68 -0.56
C PHE A 31 0.82 -9.08 0.24
N ASN A 32 0.73 -10.21 0.91
CA ASN A 32 1.88 -10.81 1.60
C ASN A 32 2.65 -11.66 0.60
N GLU A 33 3.90 -11.30 0.33
CA GLU A 33 4.75 -12.12 -0.53
C GLU A 33 5.06 -13.44 0.21
N PRO A 34 4.70 -14.62 -0.30
CA PRO A 34 4.94 -15.87 0.43
C PRO A 34 6.44 -16.21 0.55
N GLU A 35 7.25 -15.68 -0.37
CA GLU A 35 8.69 -15.95 -0.45
C GLU A 35 9.54 -14.96 0.36
N THR A 36 8.99 -13.79 0.71
CA THR A 36 9.71 -12.77 1.48
C THR A 36 8.85 -12.30 2.65
N ILE A 37 9.42 -11.97 3.82
CA ILE A 37 8.65 -11.41 4.96
C ILE A 37 8.25 -9.94 4.69
N ASN A 38 8.02 -9.60 3.41
CA ASN A 38 7.62 -8.31 2.94
C ASN A 38 6.13 -8.33 2.63
N VAL A 39 5.47 -7.23 2.98
CA VAL A 39 4.07 -6.98 2.69
C VAL A 39 4.01 -5.83 1.70
N ARG A 40 3.27 -6.00 0.62
CA ARG A 40 2.93 -4.95 -0.32
C ARG A 40 1.52 -4.48 -0.04
N VAL A 41 1.35 -3.17 0.02
CA VAL A 41 0.04 -2.55 0.24
C VAL A 41 -0.30 -1.74 -0.99
N PHE A 42 -1.42 -2.06 -1.61
CA PHE A 42 -1.93 -1.37 -2.79
C PHE A 42 -3.14 -0.56 -2.37
N ILE A 43 -3.14 0.72 -2.74
CA ILE A 43 -4.22 1.65 -2.42
C ILE A 43 -4.69 2.27 -3.72
N LEU A 44 -5.94 2.01 -4.07
CA LEU A 44 -6.59 2.59 -5.22
C LEU A 44 -7.30 3.87 -4.79
N PHE A 45 -6.81 5.01 -5.27
CA PHE A 45 -7.48 6.30 -5.07
C PHE A 45 -8.54 6.55 -6.14
N LYS A 46 -9.41 7.51 -5.88
CA LYS A 46 -10.42 7.96 -6.85
C LYS A 46 -9.79 8.65 -8.05
N SER A 47 -8.76 9.45 -7.82
CA SER A 47 -8.03 10.21 -8.84
C SER A 47 -6.53 9.93 -8.81
N PRO A 48 -5.83 9.94 -9.96
CA PRO A 48 -4.39 9.71 -10.03
C PRO A 48 -3.57 10.81 -9.32
N GLU A 49 -4.08 12.05 -9.28
CA GLU A 49 -3.45 13.16 -8.57
C GLU A 49 -3.35 12.89 -7.05
N GLU A 50 -4.39 12.30 -6.46
CA GLU A 50 -4.43 11.91 -5.04
C GLU A 50 -3.39 10.82 -4.74
N ALA A 51 -3.28 9.83 -5.64
CA ALA A 51 -2.29 8.77 -5.55
C ALA A 51 -0.85 9.32 -5.60
N GLU A 52 -0.60 10.32 -6.45
CA GLU A 52 0.71 10.98 -6.54
C GLU A 52 1.03 11.78 -5.27
N CYS A 53 0.05 12.50 -4.71
CA CYS A 53 0.18 13.17 -3.42
C CYS A 53 0.52 12.18 -2.29
N ALA A 54 -0.22 11.07 -2.20
CA ALA A 54 0.02 10.03 -1.20
C ALA A 54 1.42 9.42 -1.36
N LYS A 55 1.80 9.08 -2.61
CA LYS A 55 3.12 8.54 -2.93
C LYS A 55 4.22 9.50 -2.51
N ASN A 56 4.11 10.80 -2.81
CA ASN A 56 5.15 11.77 -2.42
C ASN A 56 5.24 11.97 -0.90
N ALA A 57 4.15 11.80 -0.16
CA ALA A 57 4.13 11.92 1.30
C ALA A 57 4.65 10.66 2.02
N LEU A 58 4.43 9.47 1.44
CA LEU A 58 4.79 8.17 2.01
C LEU A 58 6.15 7.66 1.51
N ASP A 59 6.57 8.04 0.30
CA ASP A 59 7.86 7.59 -0.24
C ASP A 59 9.00 8.06 0.66
N LYS A 60 9.90 7.12 0.99
CA LYS A 60 11.08 7.31 1.87
C LYS A 60 10.76 7.63 3.33
N ARG A 61 9.51 7.46 3.78
CA ARG A 61 9.20 7.50 5.22
C ARG A 61 9.61 6.21 5.93
N PHE A 62 9.54 6.26 7.26
CA PHE A 62 9.71 5.10 8.12
C PHE A 62 8.36 4.75 8.74
N PHE A 63 7.96 3.48 8.63
CA PHE A 63 6.78 2.92 9.28
C PHE A 63 7.23 1.75 10.15
N ALA A 64 6.93 1.79 11.46
CA ALA A 64 7.35 0.77 12.42
C ALA A 64 8.86 0.43 12.35
N CYS A 65 9.73 1.44 12.26
CA CYS A 65 11.19 1.32 12.07
C CYS A 65 11.64 0.63 10.77
N LYS A 66 10.72 0.32 9.85
CA LYS A 66 11.04 -0.13 8.49
C LYS A 66 10.95 1.03 7.53
N LYS A 67 11.86 1.08 6.55
CA LYS A 67 11.79 2.07 5.47
C LYS A 67 10.71 1.64 4.49
N ILE A 68 9.76 2.52 4.22
CA ILE A 68 8.74 2.28 3.20
C ILE A 68 9.17 2.93 1.87
N SER A 69 8.78 2.28 0.78
CA SER A 69 8.92 2.83 -0.57
C SER A 69 7.54 2.84 -1.20
N ALA A 70 7.15 3.99 -1.74
CA ALA A 70 5.85 4.16 -2.38
C ALA A 70 6.08 4.47 -3.86
N SER A 71 5.32 3.82 -4.74
CA SER A 71 5.40 3.99 -6.19
C SER A 71 4.01 3.87 -6.77
N ILE A 72 3.78 4.52 -7.92
CA ILE A 72 2.54 4.37 -8.66
C ILE A 72 2.53 2.97 -9.29
N TYR A 73 1.40 2.28 -9.16
CA TYR A 73 1.17 0.97 -9.73
C TYR A 73 0.13 1.06 -10.85
N ASP A 74 0.24 0.17 -11.84
CA ASP A 74 -0.70 0.15 -12.95
C ASP A 74 -2.07 -0.36 -12.49
N GLN A 75 -3.12 0.39 -12.81
CA GLN A 75 -4.47 0.07 -12.39
C GLN A 75 -4.97 -1.24 -13.01
N ILE A 76 -4.61 -1.53 -14.26
CA ILE A 76 -5.06 -2.73 -14.99
C ILE A 76 -4.45 -3.98 -14.35
N LEU A 77 -3.17 -3.91 -13.96
CA LEU A 77 -2.51 -5.00 -13.23
C LEU A 77 -3.16 -5.24 -11.87
N PHE A 78 -3.47 -4.16 -11.14
CA PHE A 78 -4.17 -4.24 -9.86
C PHE A 78 -5.55 -4.90 -9.98
N GLU A 79 -6.36 -4.47 -10.96
CA GLU A 79 -7.69 -5.04 -11.22
C GLU A 79 -7.62 -6.48 -11.73
N SER A 80 -6.54 -6.86 -12.41
CA SER A 80 -6.28 -8.23 -12.86
C SER A 80 -5.80 -9.16 -11.74
N GLY A 81 -5.48 -8.63 -10.55
CA GLY A 81 -4.90 -9.39 -9.44
C GLY A 81 -3.43 -9.78 -9.65
N ASP A 82 -2.74 -9.14 -10.60
CA ASP A 82 -1.30 -9.30 -10.74
C ASP A 82 -0.62 -8.32 -9.79
N TYR A 83 -0.20 -8.81 -8.63
CA TYR A 83 0.51 -8.03 -7.60
C TYR A 83 2.03 -8.24 -7.65
N MET A 84 2.49 -9.12 -8.55
CA MET A 84 3.90 -9.43 -8.77
C MET A 84 4.52 -8.62 -9.91
N GLY A 85 3.69 -7.91 -10.69
CA GLY A 85 4.10 -7.12 -11.83
C GLY A 85 5.35 -6.30 -11.55
N VAL A 86 6.41 -6.63 -12.27
CA VAL A 86 7.68 -5.92 -12.22
C VAL A 86 7.48 -4.54 -12.83
N CYS A 87 7.73 -3.49 -12.05
CA CYS A 87 7.95 -2.15 -12.62
C CYS A 87 9.17 -2.27 -13.54
N THR A 88 8.95 -2.38 -14.86
CA THR A 88 10.03 -2.39 -15.85
C THR A 88 10.38 -0.97 -16.25
#